data_AF-A0A1J3HU47-F1
#
_entry.id   AF-A0A1J3HU47-F1
#
_cell.length_a   1.000
_cell.length_b   1.000
_cell.length_c   1.000
_cell.angle_alpha   90.00
_cell.angle_beta   90.00
_cell.angle_gamma   90.00
#
_symmetry.space_group_name_H-M   'P 1'
#
loop_
_entity.id
_entity.type
_entity.pdbx_description
1 polymer ?
#
loop_
_entity_poly.entity_id
_entity_poly.type
_entity_poly.pdbx_seq_one_letter_code
_entity_poly.pdbx_strand_id
1 'polypeptide(L)'
;EICSRLALTGAIPDDIVGETELVRFLLTILNSSNEYKKWAKLCKSQEDVTETLSVQRKRQYPTDHTQDFIVYDVRRVVYETISGFDGNLEDEISMGDLIETQFSALRSVLRVSEEEIEFA
;
A
#
# COMPACT_ATOMS: atom_id res chain seq x y z
N GLU A 1 -0.18 -6.65 19.23
CA GLU A 1 -0.86 -7.62 18.34
C GLU A 1 -2.39 -7.60 18.47
N ILE A 2 -3.01 -7.92 19.62
CA ILE A 2 -4.49 -7.96 19.73
C ILE A 2 -5.13 -6.59 19.42
N CYS A 3 -4.65 -5.51 20.04
CA CYS A 3 -5.15 -4.16 19.75
C CYS A 3 -4.94 -3.78 18.29
N SER A 4 -3.78 -4.07 17.70
CA SER A 4 -3.49 -3.83 16.28
C SER A 4 -4.48 -4.55 15.37
N ARG A 5 -4.82 -5.81 15.66
CA ARG A 5 -5.84 -6.56 14.90
C ARG A 5 -7.23 -5.96 15.05
N LEU A 6 -7.61 -5.54 16.26
CA LEU A 6 -8.91 -4.90 16.52
C LEU A 6 -9.02 -3.52 15.85
N ALA A 7 -7.93 -2.75 15.85
CA ALA A 7 -7.87 -1.45 15.19
C ALA A 7 -7.95 -1.61 13.66
N LEU A 8 -7.24 -2.59 13.07
CA LEU A 8 -7.29 -2.85 11.62
C LEU A 8 -8.70 -3.21 11.11
N THR A 9 -9.52 -3.85 11.94
CA THR A 9 -10.90 -4.20 11.58
C THR A 9 -11.89 -3.07 11.90
N GLY A 10 -11.42 -1.96 12.47
CA GLY A 10 -12.27 -0.85 12.93
C GLY A 10 -13.08 -1.18 14.18
N ALA A 11 -12.75 -2.25 14.90
CA ALA A 11 -13.43 -2.62 16.14
C ALA A 11 -13.04 -1.68 17.31
N ILE A 12 -11.86 -1.09 17.25
CA ILE A 12 -11.40 -0.03 18.15
C ILE A 12 -10.78 1.12 17.34
N PRO A 13 -10.70 2.33 17.91
CA PRO A 13 -9.95 3.44 17.33
C PRO A 13 -8.49 3.10 17.00
N ASP A 14 -7.98 3.71 15.94
CA ASP A 14 -6.59 3.59 15.45
C ASP A 14 -5.58 4.35 16.32
N ASP A 15 -5.99 5.45 16.95
CA ASP A 15 -5.18 6.25 17.89
C ASP A 15 -4.65 5.43 19.09
N ILE A 16 -5.35 4.37 19.50
CA ILE A 16 -4.93 3.46 20.58
C ILE A 16 -3.61 2.75 20.25
N VAL A 17 -3.39 2.44 18.97
CA VAL A 17 -2.18 1.75 18.49
C VAL A 17 -1.20 2.74 17.87
N GLY A 18 -1.70 3.84 17.32
CA GLY A 18 -0.96 4.79 16.51
C GLY A 18 -1.06 4.41 15.03
N GLU A 19 -1.39 5.38 14.18
CA GLU A 19 -1.65 5.17 12.75
C GLU A 19 -0.44 4.54 12.03
N THR A 20 0.76 5.08 12.28
CA THR A 20 2.00 4.57 11.69
C THR A 20 2.27 3.12 12.09
N GLU A 21 2.09 2.78 13.37
CA GLU A 21 2.31 1.43 13.87
C GLU A 21 1.24 0.47 13.31
N LEU A 22 0.02 0.94 13.14
CA LEU A 22 -1.06 0.18 12.53
C LEU A 22 -0.77 -0.14 11.06
N VAL A 23 -0.25 0.83 10.30
CA VAL A 23 0.16 0.64 8.90
C VAL A 23 1.35 -0.31 8.80
N ARG A 24 2.37 -0.17 9.67
CA ARG A 24 3.49 -1.13 9.77
C ARG A 24 2.96 -2.55 9.99
N PHE A 25 2.05 -2.72 10.94
CA PHE A 25 1.44 -4.02 11.24
C PHE A 25 0.68 -4.60 10.05
N LEU A 26 -0.09 -3.77 9.32
CA LEU A 26 -0.79 -4.20 8.10
C LEU A 26 0.17 -4.65 7.01
N LEU A 27 1.23 -3.88 6.76
CA LEU A 27 2.25 -4.20 5.75
C LEU A 27 2.99 -5.49 6.12
N THR A 28 3.36 -5.69 7.38
CA THR A 28 3.95 -6.96 7.84
C THR A 28 3.05 -8.15 7.54
N ILE A 29 1.74 -8.05 7.83
CA ILE A 29 0.77 -9.12 7.49
C ILE A 29 0.73 -9.35 5.99
N LEU A 30 0.65 -8.28 5.20
CA LEU A 30 0.51 -8.37 3.76
C LEU A 30 1.76 -8.95 3.09
N ASN A 31 2.95 -8.49 3.49
CA ASN A 31 4.25 -8.93 2.97
C ASN A 31 4.49 -10.42 3.24
N SER A 32 4.11 -10.89 4.43
CA SER A 32 4.19 -12.31 4.80
C SER A 32 3.07 -13.18 4.21
N SER A 33 2.04 -12.56 3.62
CA SER A 33 0.92 -13.28 3.00
C SER A 33 1.14 -13.55 1.51
N ASN A 34 0.29 -14.39 0.92
CA ASN A 34 0.21 -14.54 -0.53
C ASN A 34 -0.88 -13.65 -1.17
N GLU A 35 -1.51 -12.77 -0.40
CA GLU A 35 -2.65 -11.97 -0.88
C GLU A 35 -2.22 -10.93 -1.92
N TYR A 36 -1.06 -10.29 -1.73
CA TYR A 36 -0.52 -9.32 -2.67
C TYR A 36 -0.31 -9.93 -4.07
N LYS A 37 -0.04 -11.24 -4.17
CA LYS A 37 0.18 -11.94 -5.45
C LYS A 37 -1.04 -11.89 -6.37
N LYS A 38 -2.25 -11.69 -5.82
CA LYS A 38 -3.47 -11.47 -6.61
C LYS A 38 -3.38 -10.22 -7.48
N TRP A 39 -2.52 -9.28 -7.12
CA TRP A 39 -2.28 -8.02 -7.85
C TRP A 39 -1.23 -8.13 -8.95
N ALA A 40 -0.66 -9.30 -9.20
CA ALA A 40 0.34 -9.51 -10.27
C ALA A 40 -0.14 -9.09 -11.67
N LYS A 41 -1.45 -9.13 -11.91
CA LYS A 41 -2.05 -8.71 -13.19
C LYS A 41 -2.01 -7.19 -13.40
N LEU A 42 -1.87 -6.40 -12.33
CA LEU A 42 -1.81 -4.93 -12.43
C LEU A 42 -0.54 -4.49 -13.17
N CYS A 43 0.60 -5.17 -12.95
CA CYS A 43 1.88 -4.83 -13.58
C CYS A 43 1.96 -5.20 -15.06
N LYS A 44 1.20 -6.21 -15.52
CA LYS A 44 1.25 -6.70 -16.90
C LYS A 44 0.56 -5.78 -17.91
N SER A 45 -0.22 -4.82 -17.43
CA SER A 45 -0.98 -3.92 -18.30
C SER A 45 -0.15 -2.77 -18.88
N GLN A 46 1.10 -2.57 -18.43
CA GLN A 46 1.87 -1.36 -18.75
C GLN A 46 2.36 -1.27 -20.21
N GLU A 47 2.49 -2.39 -20.93
CA GLU A 47 2.98 -2.37 -22.33
C GLU A 47 1.96 -1.84 -23.36
N ASP A 48 0.65 -1.87 -23.06
CA ASP A 48 -0.41 -1.46 -24.01
C ASP A 48 -1.08 -0.10 -23.68
N VAL A 49 -0.67 0.53 -22.58
CA VAL A 49 -1.57 1.42 -21.81
C VAL A 49 -1.01 2.83 -21.60
N THR A 50 0.19 3.13 -22.10
CA THR A 50 0.79 4.48 -22.02
C THR A 50 0.07 5.56 -22.82
N GLU A 51 -0.64 5.22 -23.91
CA GLU A 51 -1.41 6.20 -24.70
C GLU A 51 -2.89 6.32 -24.29
N THR A 52 -3.50 5.28 -23.70
CA THR A 52 -4.96 5.23 -23.41
C THR A 52 -5.34 5.71 -22.01
N LEU A 53 -4.43 5.65 -21.02
CA LEU A 53 -4.71 6.06 -19.63
C LEU A 53 -5.04 7.55 -19.45
N SER A 54 -4.45 8.42 -20.26
CA SER A 54 -4.68 9.86 -20.13
C SER A 54 -6.15 10.24 -20.41
N VAL A 55 -6.82 9.48 -21.28
CA VAL A 55 -8.23 9.68 -21.66
C VAL A 55 -9.17 8.90 -20.72
N GLN A 56 -8.75 7.74 -20.20
CA GLN A 56 -9.55 6.89 -19.31
C GLN A 56 -9.57 7.34 -17.85
N ARG A 57 -8.52 8.03 -17.36
CA ARG A 57 -8.50 8.64 -16.01
C ARG A 57 -9.67 9.60 -15.75
N LYS A 58 -10.28 10.17 -16.81
CA LYS A 58 -11.45 11.04 -16.71
C LYS A 58 -12.80 10.30 -16.67
N ARG A 59 -12.82 8.97 -16.87
CA ARG A 59 -14.05 8.18 -17.08
C ARG A 59 -14.31 7.11 -16.01
N GLN A 60 -13.45 6.97 -15.00
CA GLN A 60 -13.64 5.98 -13.95
C GLN A 60 -14.72 6.47 -12.97
N TYR A 61 -15.78 5.68 -12.85
CA TYR A 61 -17.07 6.11 -12.34
C TYR A 61 -17.05 6.35 -10.81
N PRO A 62 -17.80 7.35 -10.29
CA PRO A 62 -17.77 7.76 -8.87
C PRO A 62 -18.36 6.78 -7.85
N THR A 63 -18.79 5.59 -8.26
CA THR A 63 -19.68 4.73 -7.44
C THR A 63 -18.98 3.57 -6.74
N ASP A 64 -17.73 3.24 -7.07
CA ASP A 64 -16.96 2.19 -6.38
C ASP A 64 -15.54 2.67 -6.05
N HIS A 65 -15.38 3.20 -4.84
CA HIS A 65 -14.09 3.61 -4.28
C HIS A 65 -13.00 2.53 -4.29
N THR A 66 -13.36 1.23 -4.41
CA THR A 66 -12.39 0.13 -4.46
C THR A 66 -11.74 -0.06 -5.82
N GLN A 67 -12.22 0.66 -6.84
CA GLN A 67 -11.75 0.64 -8.23
C GLN A 67 -11.18 1.98 -8.71
N ASP A 68 -10.97 2.93 -7.80
CA ASP A 68 -10.41 4.22 -8.16
C ASP A 68 -8.91 4.11 -8.50
N PHE A 69 -8.38 5.08 -9.26
CA PHE A 69 -6.98 5.12 -9.71
C PHE A 69 -6.00 5.06 -8.53
N ILE A 70 -6.37 5.63 -7.39
CA ILE A 70 -5.57 5.58 -6.16
C ILE A 70 -5.41 4.14 -5.68
N VAL A 71 -6.49 3.35 -5.64
CA VAL A 71 -6.44 1.95 -5.20
C VAL A 71 -5.61 1.11 -6.15
N TYR A 72 -5.70 1.38 -7.45
CA TYR A 72 -4.85 0.74 -8.44
C TYR A 72 -3.37 1.04 -8.20
N ASP A 73 -3.01 2.32 -8.05
CA ASP A 73 -1.62 2.74 -7.86
C ASP A 73 -1.04 2.22 -6.54
N VAL A 74 -1.82 2.22 -5.45
CA VAL A 74 -1.42 1.66 -4.15
C VAL A 74 -1.14 0.17 -4.27
N ARG A 75 -2.09 -0.62 -4.81
CA ARG A 75 -1.92 -2.08 -4.95
C ARG A 75 -0.74 -2.43 -5.85
N ARG A 76 -0.54 -1.66 -6.92
CA ARG A 76 0.57 -1.83 -7.85
C ARG A 76 1.91 -1.57 -7.16
N VAL A 77 2.08 -0.43 -6.48
CA VAL A 77 3.33 -0.10 -5.78
C VAL A 77 3.64 -1.10 -4.69
N VAL A 78 2.64 -1.53 -3.92
CA VAL A 78 2.85 -2.57 -2.89
C VAL A 78 3.26 -3.89 -3.54
N TYR A 79 2.64 -4.29 -4.65
CA TYR A 79 3.05 -5.51 -5.36
C TYR A 79 4.48 -5.41 -5.92
N GLU A 80 4.82 -4.31 -6.57
CA GLU A 80 6.14 -4.10 -7.19
C GLU A 80 7.26 -4.11 -6.14
N THR A 81 7.06 -3.41 -5.02
CA THR A 81 8.03 -3.34 -3.91
C THR A 81 8.26 -4.71 -3.27
N ILE A 82 7.20 -5.47 -2.94
CA ILE A 82 7.35 -6.81 -2.33
C ILE A 82 7.95 -7.80 -3.34
N SER A 83 7.51 -7.77 -4.60
CA SER A 83 7.96 -8.74 -5.60
C SER A 83 9.40 -8.51 -6.04
N GLY A 84 9.88 -7.27 -5.96
CA GLY A 84 11.27 -6.90 -6.24
C GLY A 84 12.21 -7.02 -5.04
N PHE A 85 11.69 -7.33 -3.86
CA PHE A 85 12.50 -7.49 -2.64
C PHE A 85 13.25 -8.83 -2.66
N ASP A 86 14.57 -8.77 -2.45
CA ASP A 86 15.46 -9.92 -2.42
C ASP A 86 15.89 -10.34 -1.00
N GLY A 87 15.44 -9.61 0.03
CA GLY A 87 15.73 -9.88 1.43
C GLY A 87 14.86 -10.97 2.05
N ASN A 88 15.21 -11.36 3.28
CA ASN A 88 14.49 -12.40 4.02
C ASN A 88 13.30 -11.80 4.79
N LEU A 89 12.06 -12.19 4.45
CA LEU A 89 10.85 -11.72 5.15
C LEU A 89 10.71 -12.27 6.58
N GLU A 90 11.46 -13.31 6.96
CA GLU A 90 11.49 -13.81 8.35
C GLU A 90 12.43 -13.00 9.26
N ASP A 91 13.33 -12.21 8.67
CA ASP A 91 14.25 -11.35 9.40
C ASP A 91 13.60 -9.98 9.66
N GLU A 92 13.57 -9.57 10.93
CA GLU A 92 12.89 -8.35 11.37
C GLU A 92 13.50 -7.09 10.76
N ILE A 93 14.84 -7.06 10.60
CA ILE A 93 15.55 -5.92 10.00
C ILE A 93 15.19 -5.80 8.52
N SER A 94 15.30 -6.91 7.78
CA SER A 94 14.94 -6.99 6.36
C SER A 94 13.47 -6.60 6.12
N MET A 95 12.55 -7.08 6.96
CA MET A 95 11.14 -6.69 6.90
C MET A 95 10.96 -5.19 7.17
N GLY A 96 11.68 -4.64 8.16
CA GLY A 96 11.69 -3.20 8.46
C GLY A 96 12.11 -2.36 7.25
N ASP A 97 13.21 -2.74 6.59
CA ASP A 97 13.74 -2.05 5.41
C ASP A 97 12.75 -2.08 4.23
N LEU A 98 12.07 -3.22 4.01
CA LEU A 98 11.01 -3.33 3.01
C LEU A 98 9.84 -2.39 3.35
N ILE A 99 9.44 -2.32 4.61
CA ILE A 99 8.35 -1.46 5.06
C ILE A 99 8.70 0.03 4.85
N GLU A 100 9.91 0.48 5.17
CA GLU A 100 10.34 1.87 4.91
C GLU A 100 10.30 2.22 3.42
N THR A 101 10.73 1.26 2.57
CA THR A 101 10.65 1.39 1.12
C THR A 101 9.19 1.53 0.66
N GLN A 102 8.29 0.74 1.24
CA GLN A 102 6.85 0.82 0.97
C GLN A 102 6.24 2.13 1.45
N PHE A 103 6.59 2.64 2.63
CA PHE A 103 6.14 3.95 3.12
C PHE A 103 6.53 5.07 2.14
N SER A 104 7.79 5.08 1.72
CA SER A 104 8.31 6.07 0.78
C SER A 104 7.55 6.03 -0.56
N ALA A 105 7.29 4.82 -1.07
CA ALA A 105 6.59 4.65 -2.34
C ALA A 105 5.08 4.98 -2.23
N LEU A 106 4.42 4.61 -1.13
CA LEU A 106 3.01 4.92 -0.86
C LEU A 106 2.79 6.42 -0.69
N ARG A 107 3.71 7.13 -0.03
CA ARG A 107 3.66 8.59 0.11
C ARG A 107 3.57 9.28 -1.25
N SER A 108 4.39 8.84 -2.20
CA SER A 108 4.41 9.36 -3.57
C SER A 108 3.08 9.13 -4.28
N VAL A 109 2.50 7.93 -4.16
CA VAL A 109 1.20 7.58 -4.77
C VAL A 109 0.05 8.38 -4.16
N LEU A 110 0.03 8.51 -2.83
CA LEU A 110 -1.02 9.21 -2.10
C LEU A 110 -0.88 10.73 -2.14
N ARG A 111 0.24 11.25 -2.67
CA ARG A 111 0.55 12.68 -2.77
C ARG A 111 0.55 13.41 -1.41
N VAL A 112 0.96 12.70 -0.36
CA VAL A 112 1.08 13.27 1.00
C VAL A 112 2.35 14.12 1.05
N SER A 113 2.19 15.42 1.38
CA SER A 113 3.30 16.37 1.42
C SER A 113 4.27 16.11 2.58
N GLU A 114 5.51 16.61 2.48
CA GLU A 114 6.52 16.50 3.55
C GLU A 114 6.08 17.22 4.85
N GLU A 115 5.26 18.26 4.70
CA GLU A 115 4.97 19.30 5.70
C GLU A 115 3.85 18.95 6.68
N GLU A 116 2.98 17.99 6.37
CA GLU A 116 1.85 17.60 7.23
C GLU A 116 2.26 16.71 8.43
N ILE A 117 3.52 16.26 8.50
CA ILE A 117 4.00 15.35 9.54
C ILE A 117 4.57 16.11 10.76
N GLU A 118 4.98 17.37 10.63
CA GLU A 118 5.51 18.14 11.78
C GLU A 118 4.44 18.46 12.85
N PHE A 119 3.16 18.17 12.60
CA PHE A 119 2.03 18.50 13.47
C PHE A 119 1.12 17.33 13.86
N ALA A 120 1.49 16.08 13.53
CA ALA A 120 0.76 14.88 13.92
C ALA A 120 1.41 14.18 15.12
#